data_AF-A0A0T0M914-F1
#
_entry.id   AF-A0A0T0M914-F1
#
_cell.length_a   1.000
_cell.length_b   1.000
_cell.length_c   1.000
_cell.angle_alpha   90.00
_cell.angle_beta   90.00
_cell.angle_gamma   90.00
#
_symmetry.space_group_name_H-M   'P 1'
#
loop_
_entity.id
_entity.type
_entity.pdbx_description
1 polymer ?
#
loop_
_entity_poly.entity_id
_entity_poly.type
_entity_poly.pdbx_seq_one_letter_code
_entity_poly.pdbx_strand_id
1 'polypeptide(L)'
;MKKLLLLLIILTFNFSAQAECSFSGINVWPTQQNIAPNSIFIIEGYAESQELILQLNKKNKIYLNGNSERVPIKVLRILKGQYGLTQAILQPERELQTGKTYELQIDGLGEFEKQDYTVAKWTVSSKKDLDKPVWDCLPSYKNRTFRALGCGPERFINFCGILKDNSPTLIYAKVFNRKNKTQSDYFLTVEGQNISIGHDMCSGAFAFHEDTEYEVQFGLMDASGNENMELTEPVKFTGPTEKDESDSEPVCNCTTKSAVSAKADSKSNLLIYSILGGVIAAIGIIIYLKQKRAVS
;
A
#
# COMPACT_ATOMS: atom_id res chain seq x y z
N MET A 1 17.57 11.78 56.68
CA MET A 1 17.00 12.86 55.84
C MET A 1 17.64 12.94 54.45
N LYS A 2 18.96 13.02 54.28
CA LYS A 2 19.61 13.06 52.94
C LYS A 2 19.26 11.89 52.01
N LYS A 3 19.16 10.66 52.53
CA LYS A 3 18.76 9.47 51.74
C LYS A 3 17.29 9.49 51.31
N LEU A 4 16.40 10.14 52.07
CA LEU A 4 14.98 10.26 51.74
C LEU A 4 14.77 11.32 50.64
N LEU A 5 15.53 12.41 50.69
CA LEU A 5 15.53 13.44 49.64
C LEU A 5 16.04 12.89 48.30
N LEU A 6 17.08 12.05 48.32
CA LEU A 6 17.62 11.41 47.12
C LEU A 6 16.60 10.45 46.47
N LEU A 7 15.84 9.70 47.29
CA LEU A 7 14.78 8.82 46.81
C LEU A 7 13.62 9.62 46.18
N LEU A 8 13.24 10.75 46.79
CA LEU A 8 12.19 11.63 46.26
C LEU A 8 12.59 12.25 44.91
N ILE A 9 13.86 12.62 44.74
CA ILE A 9 14.37 13.18 43.49
C ILE A 9 14.32 12.14 42.36
N ILE A 10 14.69 10.88 42.64
CA ILE A 10 14.63 9.78 41.65
C ILE A 10 13.19 9.48 41.23
N LEU A 11 12.22 9.58 42.16
CA LEU A 11 10.79 9.37 41.89
C LEU A 11 10.13 10.52 41.10
N THR A 12 10.74 11.70 41.04
CA THR A 12 10.23 12.84 40.25
C THR A 12 10.73 12.89 38.80
N PHE A 13 11.73 12.07 38.43
CA PHE A 13 12.11 11.89 37.04
C PHE A 13 11.11 10.97 36.34
N ASN A 14 9.95 11.53 36.00
CA ASN A 14 9.06 10.93 35.02
C ASN A 14 9.74 11.02 33.65
N PHE A 15 10.52 10.00 33.30
CA PHE A 15 10.91 9.81 31.91
C PHE A 15 9.63 9.53 31.14
N SER A 16 9.17 10.52 30.37
CA SER A 16 8.16 10.30 29.34
C SER A 16 8.79 9.42 28.26
N ALA A 17 8.82 8.10 28.50
CA ALA A 17 9.12 7.13 27.47
C ALA A 17 7.92 7.11 26.51
N GLN A 18 8.00 7.93 25.47
CA GLN A 18 7.08 7.82 24.33
C GLN A 18 7.48 6.54 23.60
N ALA A 19 6.66 5.50 23.69
CA ALA A 19 6.83 4.34 22.84
C ALA A 19 6.28 4.71 21.45
N GLU A 20 7.14 4.70 20.44
CA GLU A 20 6.77 5.05 19.05
C GLU A 20 5.62 4.15 18.53
N CYS A 21 5.48 2.95 19.07
CA CYS A 21 4.43 1.98 18.73
C CYS A 21 3.16 2.08 19.60
N SER A 22 3.01 3.10 20.44
CA SER A 22 1.82 3.27 21.30
C SER A 22 0.65 3.95 20.59
N PHE A 23 0.85 4.46 19.38
CA PHE A 23 -0.18 5.17 18.64
C PHE A 23 -1.04 4.18 17.84
N SER A 24 -2.35 4.16 18.05
CA SER A 24 -3.23 3.36 17.20
C SER A 24 -3.58 4.13 15.93
N GLY A 25 -4.05 3.44 14.90
CA GLY A 25 -4.55 4.16 13.74
C GLY A 25 -5.38 3.37 12.76
N ILE A 26 -6.06 4.11 11.88
CA ILE A 26 -6.99 3.57 10.90
C ILE A 26 -6.60 4.04 9.50
N ASN A 27 -6.27 3.07 8.65
CA ASN A 27 -6.00 3.31 7.24
C ASN A 27 -7.15 2.81 6.37
N VAL A 28 -7.41 3.52 5.27
CA VAL A 28 -8.47 3.17 4.32
C VAL A 28 -7.93 3.12 2.90
N TRP A 29 -8.31 2.08 2.17
CA TRP A 29 -7.98 1.86 0.77
C TRP A 29 -9.27 1.66 -0.06
N PRO A 30 -9.34 2.13 -1.32
CA PRO A 30 -8.28 2.80 -2.08
C PRO A 30 -8.10 4.28 -1.69
N THR A 31 -6.87 4.79 -1.83
CA THR A 31 -6.52 6.18 -1.48
C THR A 31 -6.77 7.19 -2.60
N GLN A 32 -6.97 6.72 -3.84
CA GLN A 32 -7.31 7.58 -4.97
C GLN A 32 -8.71 8.18 -4.80
N GLN A 33 -8.96 9.39 -5.31
CA GLN A 33 -10.25 10.08 -5.14
C GLN A 33 -11.36 9.56 -6.05
N ASN A 34 -11.03 8.93 -7.18
CA ASN A 34 -12.02 8.43 -8.15
C ASN A 34 -12.14 6.92 -8.05
N ILE A 35 -13.37 6.40 -8.01
CA ILE A 35 -13.62 4.95 -7.86
C ILE A 35 -14.66 4.46 -8.86
N ALA A 36 -14.72 3.15 -9.12
CA ALA A 36 -15.74 2.53 -9.96
C ALA A 36 -17.07 2.36 -9.20
N PRO A 37 -18.23 2.26 -9.89
CA PRO A 37 -19.51 1.97 -9.25
C PRO A 37 -19.56 0.69 -8.41
N ASN A 38 -18.73 -0.31 -8.72
CA ASN A 38 -18.64 -1.59 -8.03
C ASN A 38 -17.45 -1.70 -7.06
N SER A 39 -16.91 -0.56 -6.61
CA SER A 39 -15.73 -0.54 -5.76
C SER A 39 -15.91 -1.26 -4.43
N ILE A 40 -14.83 -1.89 -3.98
CA ILE A 40 -14.66 -2.39 -2.62
C ILE A 40 -13.74 -1.46 -1.85
N PHE A 41 -13.72 -1.62 -0.53
CA PHE A 41 -12.85 -0.86 0.35
C PHE A 41 -12.13 -1.79 1.32
N ILE A 42 -10.94 -1.39 1.76
CA ILE A 42 -10.27 -2.03 2.89
C ILE A 42 -10.11 -0.98 3.97
N ILE A 43 -10.44 -1.38 5.20
CA ILE A 43 -10.09 -0.64 6.40
C ILE A 43 -9.14 -1.49 7.23
N GLU A 44 -8.03 -0.91 7.62
CA GLU A 44 -7.00 -1.54 8.42
C GLU A 44 -6.86 -0.77 9.74
N GLY A 45 -6.83 -1.51 10.84
CA GLY A 45 -6.61 -0.99 12.18
C GLY A 45 -5.25 -1.45 12.69
N TYR A 46 -4.48 -0.50 13.20
CA TYR A 46 -3.21 -0.72 13.88
C TYR A 46 -3.38 -0.64 15.42
N ALA A 47 -2.64 -1.46 16.15
CA ALA A 47 -2.60 -1.49 17.62
C ALA A 47 -4.00 -1.63 18.24
N GLU A 48 -4.47 -0.68 19.05
CA GLU A 48 -5.77 -0.76 19.73
C GLU A 48 -6.94 -0.65 18.74
N SER A 49 -6.74 0.01 17.58
CA SER A 49 -7.75 0.15 16.54
C SER A 49 -8.09 -1.19 15.84
N GLN A 50 -7.32 -2.26 16.08
CA GLN A 50 -7.68 -3.60 15.60
C GLN A 50 -9.04 -4.06 16.14
N GLU A 51 -9.38 -3.72 17.40
CA GLU A 51 -10.67 -4.13 17.98
C GLU A 51 -11.84 -3.46 17.26
N LEU A 52 -11.69 -2.19 16.83
CA LEU A 52 -12.70 -1.53 16.01
C LEU A 52 -12.99 -2.34 14.75
N ILE A 53 -11.95 -2.82 14.05
CA ILE A 53 -12.09 -3.61 12.82
C ILE A 53 -12.86 -4.92 13.08
N LEU A 54 -12.57 -5.58 14.20
CA LEU A 54 -13.26 -6.81 14.62
C LEU A 54 -14.75 -6.59 14.95
N GLN A 55 -15.14 -5.36 15.28
CA GLN A 55 -16.48 -4.96 15.70
C GLN A 55 -17.30 -4.25 14.61
N LEU A 56 -16.75 -4.08 13.40
CA LEU A 56 -17.48 -3.51 12.26
C LEU A 56 -18.74 -4.33 11.96
N ASN A 57 -19.87 -3.63 11.82
CA ASN A 57 -21.24 -4.14 11.71
C ASN A 57 -21.73 -5.05 12.85
N LYS A 58 -20.98 -5.18 13.94
CA LYS A 58 -21.45 -5.82 15.19
C LYS A 58 -21.84 -4.76 16.22
N LYS A 59 -20.90 -3.87 16.53
CA LYS A 59 -21.11 -2.71 17.41
C LYS A 59 -21.01 -1.39 16.65
N ASN A 60 -20.12 -1.33 15.66
CA ASN A 60 -19.81 -0.13 14.90
C ASN A 60 -20.40 -0.25 13.49
N LYS A 61 -21.51 0.42 13.21
CA LYS A 61 -22.11 0.40 11.87
C LYS A 61 -21.19 1.12 10.90
N ILE A 62 -20.97 0.54 9.73
CA ILE A 62 -20.18 1.14 8.66
C ILE A 62 -21.02 1.35 7.40
N TYR A 63 -20.90 2.51 6.79
CA TYR A 63 -21.67 2.88 5.60
C TYR A 63 -20.97 3.98 4.81
N LEU A 64 -21.35 4.11 3.55
CA LEU A 64 -21.02 5.28 2.74
C LEU A 64 -22.14 6.30 2.87
N ASN A 65 -21.77 7.55 3.15
CA ASN A 65 -22.69 8.68 3.17
C ASN A 65 -22.48 9.52 1.92
N GLY A 66 -23.49 9.55 1.05
CA GLY A 66 -23.58 10.50 -0.05
C GLY A 66 -24.51 11.65 0.32
N ASN A 67 -24.44 12.77 -0.41
CA ASN A 67 -25.18 14.00 -0.10
C ASN A 67 -26.68 13.81 0.18
N SER A 68 -27.32 12.82 -0.45
CA SER A 68 -28.77 12.57 -0.34
C SER A 68 -29.11 11.12 0.03
N GLU A 69 -28.12 10.28 0.32
CA GLU A 69 -28.35 8.86 0.56
C GLU A 69 -27.28 8.22 1.42
N ARG A 70 -27.68 7.20 2.17
CA ARG A 70 -26.78 6.30 2.88
C ARG A 70 -26.73 4.95 2.15
N VAL A 71 -25.54 4.41 1.96
CA VAL A 71 -25.32 3.07 1.39
C VAL A 71 -24.68 2.21 2.47
N PRO A 72 -25.40 1.24 3.05
CA PRO A 72 -24.81 0.29 3.98
C PRO A 72 -23.63 -0.45 3.33
N ILE A 73 -22.62 -0.77 4.15
CA ILE A 73 -21.48 -1.59 3.75
C ILE A 73 -21.60 -2.95 4.41
N LYS A 74 -21.30 -4.03 3.68
CA LYS A 74 -21.07 -5.38 4.18
C LYS A 74 -19.60 -5.58 4.48
N VAL A 75 -19.31 -6.27 5.59
CA VAL A 75 -17.97 -6.81 5.86
C VAL A 75 -17.91 -8.19 5.22
N LEU A 76 -17.11 -8.34 4.16
CA LEU A 76 -16.96 -9.60 3.44
C LEU A 76 -16.02 -10.56 4.15
N ARG A 77 -14.88 -10.04 4.60
CA ARG A 77 -13.82 -10.81 5.24
C ARG A 77 -13.11 -9.93 6.27
N ILE A 78 -12.65 -10.54 7.35
CA ILE A 78 -11.73 -9.91 8.31
C ILE A 78 -10.47 -10.76 8.33
N LEU A 79 -9.32 -10.13 8.09
CA LEU A 79 -8.00 -10.78 8.11
C LEU A 79 -7.21 -10.20 9.27
N LYS A 80 -6.84 -11.06 10.23
CA LYS A 80 -6.00 -10.69 11.36
C LYS A 80 -4.55 -10.95 11.00
N GLY A 81 -3.77 -9.89 10.92
CA GLY A 81 -2.33 -9.96 10.75
C GLY A 81 -1.65 -10.57 11.99
N GLN A 82 -0.40 -10.95 11.83
CA GLN A 82 0.38 -11.58 12.89
C GLN A 82 1.14 -10.58 13.76
N TYR A 83 1.22 -9.30 13.36
CA TYR A 83 1.97 -8.28 14.07
C TYR A 83 1.21 -6.94 14.14
N GLY A 84 0.19 -6.86 15.00
CA GLY A 84 -0.44 -5.59 15.33
C GLY A 84 -1.38 -4.99 14.27
N LEU A 85 -1.67 -5.69 13.18
CA LEU A 85 -2.59 -5.25 12.13
C LEU A 85 -3.82 -6.16 12.02
N THR A 86 -4.98 -5.57 11.75
CA THR A 86 -6.21 -6.29 11.39
C THR A 86 -6.93 -5.51 10.29
N GLN A 87 -7.39 -6.17 9.23
CA GLN A 87 -8.11 -5.52 8.14
C GLN A 87 -9.49 -6.13 7.90
N ALA A 88 -10.42 -5.32 7.41
CA ALA A 88 -11.70 -5.76 6.91
C ALA A 88 -11.86 -5.37 5.44
N ILE A 89 -12.31 -6.33 4.62
CA ILE A 89 -12.68 -6.13 3.23
C ILE A 89 -14.18 -5.81 3.20
N LEU A 90 -14.52 -4.70 2.57
CA LEU A 90 -15.80 -4.04 2.66
C LEU A 90 -16.43 -3.91 1.27
N GLN A 91 -17.72 -4.16 1.17
CA GLN A 91 -18.47 -4.02 -0.08
C GLN A 91 -19.77 -3.25 0.17
N PRO A 92 -20.08 -2.20 -0.61
CA PRO A 92 -21.40 -1.59 -0.60
C PRO A 92 -22.51 -2.61 -0.86
N GLU A 93 -23.64 -2.51 -0.17
CA GLU A 93 -24.77 -3.42 -0.38
C GLU A 93 -25.46 -3.26 -1.74
N ARG A 94 -25.18 -2.14 -2.42
CA ARG A 94 -25.66 -1.80 -3.75
C ARG A 94 -24.61 -0.99 -4.48
N GLU A 95 -24.67 -1.01 -5.80
CA GLU A 95 -23.78 -0.23 -6.64
C GLU A 95 -23.88 1.26 -6.34
N LEU A 96 -22.74 1.93 -6.43
CA LEU A 96 -22.63 3.36 -6.19
C LEU A 96 -23.08 4.14 -7.42
N GLN A 97 -23.71 5.30 -7.21
CA GLN A 97 -24.25 6.08 -8.31
C GLN A 97 -23.16 6.95 -8.93
N THR A 98 -22.99 6.85 -10.25
CA THR A 98 -22.05 7.66 -11.04
C THR A 98 -22.22 9.15 -10.76
N GLY A 99 -21.08 9.85 -10.66
CA GLY A 99 -21.00 11.29 -10.44
C GLY A 99 -21.27 11.71 -8.99
N LYS A 100 -21.73 10.81 -8.12
CA LYS A 100 -21.87 11.11 -6.70
C LYS A 100 -20.57 10.98 -5.96
N THR A 101 -20.48 11.73 -4.87
CA THR A 101 -19.38 11.63 -3.92
C THR A 101 -19.89 11.00 -2.64
N TYR A 102 -19.10 10.06 -2.10
CA TYR A 102 -19.39 9.31 -0.90
C TYR A 102 -18.25 9.45 0.10
N GLU A 103 -18.60 9.52 1.37
CA GLU A 103 -17.67 9.52 2.50
C GLU A 103 -17.86 8.24 3.32
N LEU A 104 -16.76 7.58 3.68
CA LEU A 104 -16.81 6.42 4.57
C LEU A 104 -17.10 6.88 6.01
N GLN A 105 -18.15 6.34 6.60
CA GLN A 105 -18.59 6.68 7.94
C GLN A 105 -18.64 5.42 8.82
N ILE A 106 -18.17 5.57 10.05
CA ILE A 106 -18.15 4.52 11.07
C ILE A 106 -18.82 5.09 12.30
N ASP A 107 -19.96 4.52 12.69
CA ASP A 107 -20.65 4.93 13.90
C ASP A 107 -19.90 4.40 15.13
N GLY A 108 -19.94 5.17 16.23
CA GLY A 108 -19.45 4.73 17.54
C GLY A 108 -17.92 4.65 17.64
N LEU A 109 -17.18 5.41 16.82
CA LEU A 109 -15.74 5.60 17.04
C LEU A 109 -15.48 6.15 18.44
N GLY A 110 -14.43 5.64 19.10
CA GLY A 110 -13.92 6.22 20.33
C GLY A 110 -13.26 7.58 20.07
N GLU A 111 -12.97 8.32 21.15
CA GLU A 111 -12.35 9.64 21.01
C GLU A 111 -10.96 9.58 20.37
N PHE A 112 -10.20 8.52 20.65
CA PHE A 112 -8.90 8.29 20.04
C PHE A 112 -9.05 8.07 18.52
N GLU A 113 -9.92 7.14 18.11
CA GLU A 113 -10.12 6.86 16.68
C GLU A 113 -10.68 8.05 15.93
N LYS A 114 -11.53 8.88 16.54
CA LYS A 114 -12.01 10.12 15.89
C LYS A 114 -10.91 11.12 15.59
N GLN A 115 -9.86 11.16 16.41
CA GLN A 115 -8.74 12.09 16.21
C GLN A 115 -7.80 11.61 15.09
N ASP A 116 -7.60 10.29 14.98
CA ASP A 116 -6.72 9.72 13.96
C ASP A 116 -7.43 9.45 12.62
N TYR A 117 -8.72 9.12 12.66
CA TYR A 117 -9.49 8.75 11.47
C TYR A 117 -9.70 9.95 10.54
N THR A 118 -8.99 9.92 9.41
CA THR A 118 -9.27 10.83 8.30
C THR A 118 -10.39 10.25 7.43
N VAL A 119 -11.50 10.99 7.34
CA VAL A 119 -12.66 10.58 6.55
C VAL A 119 -12.27 10.40 5.08
N ALA A 120 -12.31 9.16 4.62
CA ALA A 120 -12.07 8.83 3.22
C ALA A 120 -13.26 9.26 2.35
N LYS A 121 -12.96 9.88 1.20
CA LYS A 121 -13.95 10.48 0.31
C LYS A 121 -13.65 10.15 -1.14
N TRP A 122 -14.67 9.70 -1.86
CA TRP A 122 -14.53 9.28 -3.26
C TRP A 122 -15.64 9.78 -4.15
N THR A 123 -15.30 10.13 -5.38
CA THR A 123 -16.25 10.41 -6.46
C THR A 123 -16.36 9.19 -7.38
N VAL A 124 -17.59 8.78 -7.68
CA VAL A 124 -17.86 7.61 -8.50
C VAL A 124 -17.75 7.96 -9.98
N SER A 125 -16.91 7.24 -10.71
CA SER A 125 -16.74 7.37 -12.15
C SER A 125 -17.94 6.78 -12.92
N SER A 126 -17.92 6.93 -14.26
CA SER A 126 -19.01 6.48 -15.13
C SER A 126 -18.93 5.02 -15.54
N LYS A 127 -17.79 4.36 -15.37
CA LYS A 127 -17.56 2.99 -15.86
C LYS A 127 -17.30 2.04 -14.68
N LYS A 128 -17.94 0.87 -14.73
CA LYS A 128 -17.55 -0.28 -13.91
C LYS A 128 -16.19 -0.79 -14.34
N ASP A 129 -15.44 -1.29 -13.38
CA ASP A 129 -14.28 -2.11 -13.67
C ASP A 129 -14.64 -3.57 -13.48
N LEU A 130 -14.46 -4.37 -14.53
CA LEU A 130 -14.74 -5.81 -14.54
C LEU A 130 -13.49 -6.59 -14.97
N ASP A 131 -12.41 -5.89 -15.28
CA ASP A 131 -11.16 -6.50 -15.71
C ASP A 131 -10.44 -7.03 -14.47
N LYS A 132 -9.86 -8.22 -14.58
CA LYS A 132 -9.12 -8.82 -13.46
C LYS A 132 -7.67 -8.36 -13.50
N PRO A 133 -7.06 -8.07 -12.35
CA PRO A 133 -5.63 -7.80 -12.29
C PRO A 133 -4.84 -9.05 -12.65
N VAL A 134 -3.74 -8.87 -13.38
CA VAL A 134 -2.88 -9.97 -13.83
C VAL A 134 -1.42 -9.72 -13.51
N TRP A 135 -0.66 -10.79 -13.31
CA TRP A 135 0.78 -10.73 -13.23
C TRP A 135 1.38 -10.57 -14.63
N ASP A 136 2.16 -9.52 -14.85
CA ASP A 136 3.06 -9.40 -16.00
C ASP A 136 4.43 -10.05 -15.70
N CYS A 137 4.87 -9.96 -14.44
CA CYS A 137 6.00 -10.71 -13.88
C CYS A 137 5.56 -11.38 -12.56
N LEU A 138 5.64 -12.70 -12.49
CA LEU A 138 5.29 -13.44 -11.28
C LEU A 138 6.25 -13.08 -10.12
N PRO A 139 5.74 -12.97 -8.88
CA PRO A 139 6.55 -12.79 -7.69
C PRO A 139 7.68 -13.82 -7.59
N SER A 140 8.90 -13.34 -7.45
CA SER A 140 10.10 -14.16 -7.26
C SER A 140 10.87 -13.69 -6.03
N TYR A 141 11.40 -14.64 -5.25
CA TYR A 141 12.18 -14.33 -4.06
C TYR A 141 13.40 -13.48 -4.43
N LYS A 142 13.65 -12.40 -3.68
CA LYS A 142 14.80 -11.52 -3.88
C LYS A 142 15.81 -11.68 -2.76
N ASN A 143 15.43 -11.29 -1.56
CA ASN A 143 16.26 -11.36 -0.36
C ASN A 143 15.36 -11.35 0.88
N ARG A 144 16.01 -11.33 2.03
CA ARG A 144 15.39 -11.07 3.33
C ARG A 144 16.19 -9.98 4.01
N THR A 145 15.52 -9.19 4.83
CA THR A 145 16.12 -8.07 5.55
C THR A 145 15.77 -8.15 7.02
N PHE A 146 16.75 -7.81 7.83
CA PHE A 146 16.63 -7.65 9.27
C PHE A 146 17.18 -6.28 9.65
N ARG A 147 16.54 -5.59 10.59
CA ARG A 147 17.10 -4.36 11.15
C ARG A 147 16.79 -4.29 12.63
N ALA A 148 17.81 -4.19 13.47
CA ALA A 148 17.62 -4.01 14.89
C ALA A 148 17.23 -2.55 15.19
N LEU A 149 16.01 -2.34 15.70
CA LEU A 149 15.55 -1.03 16.17
C LEU A 149 15.25 -1.07 17.68
N GLY A 150 15.15 0.11 18.30
CA GLY A 150 14.98 0.23 19.75
C GLY A 150 13.70 -0.40 20.30
N CYS A 151 12.63 -0.43 19.50
CA CYS A 151 11.32 -0.98 19.88
C CYS A 151 11.08 -2.42 19.39
N GLY A 152 12.09 -3.06 18.80
CA GLY A 152 11.99 -4.38 18.19
C GLY A 152 12.58 -4.39 16.79
N PRO A 153 12.86 -5.58 16.21
CA PRO A 153 13.45 -5.65 14.89
C PRO A 153 12.42 -5.46 13.78
N GLU A 154 12.84 -4.88 12.66
CA GLU A 154 12.13 -5.00 11.38
C GLU A 154 12.55 -6.30 10.70
N ARG A 155 11.60 -7.01 10.10
CA ARG A 155 11.83 -8.30 9.46
C ARG A 155 10.98 -8.40 8.21
N PHE A 156 11.62 -8.44 7.05
CA PHE A 156 10.93 -8.61 5.77
C PHE A 156 11.53 -9.72 4.92
N ILE A 157 10.66 -10.35 4.15
CA ILE A 157 11.02 -11.14 2.98
C ILE A 157 10.57 -10.35 1.78
N ASN A 158 11.51 -10.08 0.87
CA ASN A 158 11.26 -9.23 -0.28
C ASN A 158 11.20 -10.08 -1.55
N PHE A 159 10.20 -9.79 -2.35
CA PHE A 159 9.96 -10.40 -3.64
C PHE A 159 9.90 -9.31 -4.72
N CYS A 160 10.12 -9.73 -5.96
CA CYS A 160 9.95 -8.88 -7.13
C CYS A 160 8.80 -9.40 -7.97
N GLY A 161 7.85 -8.53 -8.30
CA GLY A 161 6.74 -8.83 -9.19
C GLY A 161 6.26 -7.59 -9.91
N ILE A 162 5.58 -7.80 -11.05
CA ILE A 162 4.93 -6.72 -11.79
C ILE A 162 3.51 -7.18 -12.04
N LEU A 163 2.56 -6.40 -11.53
CA LEU A 163 1.14 -6.57 -11.84
C LEU A 163 0.71 -5.54 -12.90
N LYS A 164 -0.35 -5.87 -13.61
CA LYS A 164 -0.98 -5.00 -14.59
C LYS A 164 -2.47 -4.95 -14.31
N ASP A 165 -2.95 -3.73 -14.11
CA ASP A 165 -4.36 -3.41 -13.94
C ASP A 165 -4.62 -1.94 -14.30
N ASN A 166 -5.87 -1.56 -14.52
CA ASN A 166 -6.26 -0.17 -14.78
C ASN A 166 -6.69 0.57 -13.50
N SER A 167 -6.77 -0.13 -12.38
CA SER A 167 -7.17 0.38 -11.08
C SER A 167 -6.15 -0.01 -10.00
N PRO A 168 -6.17 0.65 -8.82
CA PRO A 168 -5.32 0.25 -7.71
C PRO A 168 -5.52 -1.23 -7.39
N THR A 169 -4.42 -1.94 -7.21
CA THR A 169 -4.42 -3.38 -6.98
C THR A 169 -3.66 -3.70 -5.71
N LEU A 170 -4.18 -4.67 -4.96
CA LEU A 170 -3.57 -5.26 -3.79
C LEU A 170 -3.07 -6.67 -4.10
N ILE A 171 -2.01 -7.06 -3.40
CA ILE A 171 -1.48 -8.41 -3.46
C ILE A 171 -2.06 -9.20 -2.31
N TYR A 172 -2.78 -10.27 -2.61
CA TYR A 172 -3.12 -11.27 -1.62
C TYR A 172 -1.90 -12.16 -1.36
N ALA A 173 -1.40 -12.20 -0.14
CA ALA A 173 -0.32 -13.10 0.28
C ALA A 173 -0.88 -14.16 1.21
N LYS A 174 -0.63 -15.43 0.90
CA LYS A 174 -0.95 -16.58 1.74
C LYS A 174 0.33 -17.26 2.16
N VAL A 175 0.64 -17.20 3.45
CA VAL A 175 1.85 -17.76 4.04
C VAL A 175 1.52 -19.02 4.82
N PHE A 176 2.27 -20.08 4.55
CA PHE A 176 2.24 -21.33 5.29
C PHE A 176 3.52 -21.52 6.11
N ASN A 177 3.37 -21.70 7.43
CA ASN A 177 4.47 -22.01 8.32
C ASN A 177 4.68 -23.53 8.39
N ARG A 178 5.83 -24.01 7.89
CA ARG A 178 6.07 -25.45 7.77
C ARG A 178 6.32 -26.14 9.11
N LYS A 179 6.74 -25.39 10.14
CA LYS A 179 7.06 -25.91 11.47
C LYS A 179 5.81 -26.24 12.27
N ASN A 180 4.88 -25.29 12.38
CA ASN A 180 3.65 -25.45 13.18
C ASN A 180 2.40 -25.80 12.33
N LYS A 181 2.54 -25.87 11.00
CA LYS A 181 1.46 -26.21 10.04
C LYS A 181 0.30 -25.20 10.04
N THR A 182 0.54 -23.95 10.43
CA THR A 182 -0.47 -22.89 10.37
C THR A 182 -0.35 -22.06 9.10
N GLN A 183 -1.50 -21.55 8.63
CA GLN A 183 -1.56 -20.60 7.53
C GLN A 183 -1.98 -19.22 8.06
N SER A 184 -1.51 -18.17 7.40
CA SER A 184 -2.02 -16.81 7.59
C SER A 184 -2.05 -16.11 6.24
N ASP A 185 -3.01 -15.20 6.08
CA ASP A 185 -3.22 -14.49 4.83
C ASP A 185 -3.57 -13.02 5.05
N TYR A 186 -3.16 -12.20 4.09
CA TYR A 186 -3.29 -10.74 4.18
C TYR A 186 -3.23 -10.10 2.79
N PHE A 187 -4.00 -9.04 2.57
CA PHE A 187 -3.79 -8.13 1.43
C PHE A 187 -2.74 -7.08 1.73
N LEU A 188 -1.86 -6.84 0.76
CA LEU A 188 -0.72 -5.93 0.85
C LEU A 188 -0.86 -4.84 -0.20
N THR A 189 -0.51 -3.61 0.17
CA THR A 189 -0.27 -2.52 -0.77
C THR A 189 1.05 -2.78 -1.53
N VAL A 190 1.14 -2.22 -2.73
CA VAL A 190 2.32 -2.40 -3.60
C VAL A 190 2.99 -1.06 -3.84
N GLU A 191 4.30 -1.04 -3.69
CA GLU A 191 5.14 0.11 -4.02
C GLU A 191 6.09 -0.27 -5.16
N GLY A 192 5.73 0.13 -6.37
CA GLY A 192 6.50 -0.19 -7.57
C GLY A 192 6.52 -1.70 -7.86
N GLN A 193 7.71 -2.30 -7.88
CA GLN A 193 7.92 -3.73 -8.18
C GLN A 193 8.26 -4.57 -6.95
N ASN A 194 8.45 -3.90 -5.80
CA ASN A 194 8.86 -4.53 -4.56
C ASN A 194 7.62 -5.03 -3.82
N ILE A 195 7.67 -6.28 -3.41
CA ILE A 195 6.62 -6.93 -2.61
C ILE A 195 7.30 -7.37 -1.31
N SER A 196 7.06 -6.64 -0.24
CA SER A 196 7.63 -6.94 1.08
C SER A 196 6.54 -7.56 1.96
N ILE A 197 6.82 -8.74 2.51
CA ILE A 197 5.96 -9.38 3.52
C ILE A 197 6.74 -9.44 4.82
N GLY A 198 6.08 -9.19 5.95
CA GLY A 198 6.74 -9.13 7.25
C GLY A 198 6.17 -8.05 8.14
N HIS A 199 7.05 -7.40 8.90
CA HIS A 199 6.72 -6.32 9.82
C HIS A 199 7.88 -5.34 10.02
N ASP A 200 7.54 -4.08 10.28
CA ASP A 200 8.43 -3.08 10.84
C ASP A 200 8.50 -3.25 12.38
N MET A 201 9.11 -2.29 13.10
CA MET A 201 9.23 -2.37 14.57
C MET A 201 7.88 -2.36 15.30
N CYS A 202 6.85 -1.78 14.69
CA CYS A 202 5.57 -1.47 15.30
C CYS A 202 4.42 -2.32 14.74
N SER A 203 4.44 -2.64 13.45
CA SER A 203 3.29 -3.22 12.74
C SER A 203 3.69 -4.10 11.55
N GLY A 204 2.81 -5.03 11.18
CA GLY A 204 2.97 -5.84 9.98
C GLY A 204 1.96 -6.98 9.84
N ALA A 205 1.82 -7.41 8.59
CA ALA A 205 0.90 -8.48 8.22
C ALA A 205 1.38 -9.85 8.74
N PHE A 206 2.69 -10.09 8.75
CA PHE A 206 3.29 -11.39 9.04
C PHE A 206 4.43 -11.28 10.06
N ALA A 207 4.57 -12.28 10.92
CA ALA A 207 5.64 -12.36 11.92
C ALA A 207 6.49 -13.61 11.64
N PHE A 208 7.75 -13.39 11.26
CA PHE A 208 8.67 -14.47 10.91
C PHE A 208 9.65 -14.78 12.03
N HIS A 209 9.75 -16.07 12.35
CA HIS A 209 10.74 -16.58 13.28
C HIS A 209 12.01 -16.97 12.55
N GLU A 210 13.15 -16.72 13.21
CA GLU A 210 14.46 -17.13 12.74
C GLU A 210 14.50 -18.64 12.48
N ASP A 211 15.25 -19.02 11.45
CA ASP A 211 15.49 -20.41 11.03
C ASP A 211 14.22 -21.27 10.85
N THR A 212 13.07 -20.62 10.65
CA THR A 212 11.80 -21.28 10.38
C THR A 212 11.54 -21.24 8.88
N GLU A 213 11.14 -22.37 8.31
CA GLU A 213 10.80 -22.49 6.89
C GLU A 213 9.33 -22.15 6.65
N TYR A 214 9.11 -21.40 5.58
CA TYR A 214 7.80 -20.94 5.14
C TYR A 214 7.64 -21.14 3.63
N GLU A 215 6.38 -21.13 3.20
CA GLU A 215 5.97 -21.08 1.81
C GLU A 215 4.99 -19.91 1.65
N VAL A 216 5.12 -19.12 0.59
CA VAL A 216 4.15 -18.07 0.25
C VAL A 216 3.60 -18.27 -1.15
N GLN A 217 2.31 -18.02 -1.31
CA GLN A 217 1.64 -17.92 -2.59
C GLN A 217 0.97 -16.56 -2.71
N PHE A 218 0.89 -16.05 -3.93
CA PHE A 218 0.35 -14.72 -4.21
C PHE A 218 -0.88 -14.76 -5.12
N GLY A 219 -1.83 -13.89 -4.86
CA GLY A 219 -2.98 -13.57 -5.72
C GLY A 219 -3.13 -12.05 -5.85
N LEU A 220 -4.11 -11.60 -6.63
CA LEU A 220 -4.37 -10.18 -6.87
C LEU A 220 -5.85 -9.84 -6.67
N MET A 221 -6.12 -8.64 -6.18
CA MET A 221 -7.47 -8.07 -6.10
C MET A 221 -7.40 -6.57 -6.38
N ASP A 222 -8.28 -6.08 -7.26
CA ASP A 222 -8.34 -4.68 -7.62
C ASP A 222 -9.31 -3.87 -6.73
N ALA A 223 -9.39 -2.56 -6.95
CA ALA A 223 -10.27 -1.66 -6.18
C ALA A 223 -11.76 -1.89 -6.45
N SER A 224 -12.09 -2.72 -7.43
CA SER A 224 -13.45 -3.07 -7.85
C SER A 224 -13.87 -4.48 -7.42
N GLY A 225 -13.00 -5.16 -6.66
CA GLY A 225 -13.23 -6.52 -6.16
C GLY A 225 -13.06 -7.60 -7.22
N ASN A 226 -12.47 -7.28 -8.37
CA ASN A 226 -12.09 -8.28 -9.35
C ASN A 226 -10.87 -9.03 -8.85
N GLU A 227 -11.05 -10.34 -8.65
CA GLU A 227 -10.04 -11.19 -8.06
C GLU A 227 -9.39 -12.13 -9.09
N ASN A 228 -8.07 -12.20 -9.03
CA ASN A 228 -7.25 -13.25 -9.61
C ASN A 228 -6.62 -14.08 -8.48
N MET A 229 -7.38 -15.08 -8.01
CA MET A 229 -6.99 -16.00 -6.94
C MET A 229 -6.50 -17.35 -7.46
N GLU A 230 -6.11 -17.42 -8.73
CA GLU A 230 -5.24 -18.50 -9.20
C GLU A 230 -3.85 -18.24 -8.61
N LEU A 231 -3.65 -18.74 -7.39
CA LEU A 231 -2.48 -18.43 -6.61
C LEU A 231 -1.21 -18.93 -7.32
N THR A 232 -0.13 -18.17 -7.21
CA THR A 232 1.17 -18.58 -7.75
C THR A 232 1.63 -19.91 -7.14
N GLU A 233 2.59 -20.55 -7.83
CA GLU A 233 3.34 -21.64 -7.22
C GLU A 233 3.96 -21.19 -5.89
N PRO A 234 4.01 -22.08 -4.86
CA PRO A 234 4.60 -21.74 -3.58
C PRO A 234 6.09 -21.38 -3.68
N VAL A 235 6.44 -20.19 -3.22
CA VAL A 235 7.83 -19.76 -3.08
C VAL A 235 8.30 -20.05 -1.66
N LYS A 236 9.35 -20.86 -1.54
CA LYS A 236 9.95 -21.24 -0.25
C LYS A 236 10.94 -20.20 0.22
N PHE A 237 10.96 -19.94 1.52
CA PHE A 237 11.95 -19.08 2.17
C PHE A 237 12.14 -19.47 3.63
N THR A 238 13.19 -18.94 4.24
CA THR A 238 13.45 -19.01 5.68
C THR A 238 13.35 -17.62 6.30
N GLY A 239 12.88 -17.56 7.54
CA GLY A 239 12.75 -16.29 8.25
C GLY A 239 14.06 -15.48 8.33
N PRO A 240 14.01 -14.14 8.38
CA PRO A 240 15.20 -13.30 8.51
C PRO A 240 15.93 -13.52 9.84
N THR A 241 17.24 -13.33 9.82
CA THR A 241 18.16 -13.43 10.97
C THR A 241 19.00 -12.16 11.08
N GLU A 242 19.69 -11.96 12.20
CA GLU A 242 20.61 -10.81 12.38
C GLU A 242 21.70 -10.71 11.29
N LYS A 243 22.06 -11.83 10.66
CA LYS A 243 23.03 -11.85 9.55
C LYS A 243 22.50 -11.22 8.26
N ASP A 244 21.19 -10.99 8.18
CA ASP A 244 20.52 -10.37 7.04
C ASP A 244 20.36 -8.85 7.24
N GLU A 245 21.16 -8.26 8.13
CA GLU A 245 21.24 -6.82 8.33
C GLU A 245 21.74 -6.11 7.08
N SER A 246 20.91 -5.23 6.52
CA SER A 246 21.22 -4.49 5.30
C SER A 246 20.43 -3.19 5.23
N ASP A 247 21.10 -2.11 4.84
CA ASP A 247 20.49 -0.82 4.54
C ASP A 247 20.09 -0.67 3.07
N SER A 248 20.36 -1.67 2.22
CA SER A 248 20.08 -1.58 0.78
C SER A 248 18.64 -1.97 0.47
N GLU A 249 17.90 -1.07 -0.18
CA GLU A 249 16.60 -1.41 -0.75
C GLU A 249 16.74 -2.51 -1.82
N PRO A 250 15.79 -3.46 -1.88
CA PRO A 250 15.80 -4.49 -2.91
C PRO A 250 15.58 -3.87 -4.29
N VAL A 251 16.53 -4.10 -5.21
CA VAL A 251 16.40 -3.69 -6.62
C VAL A 251 15.77 -4.82 -7.43
N CYS A 252 14.61 -4.57 -8.02
CA CYS A 252 13.94 -5.51 -8.90
C CYS A 252 14.42 -5.43 -10.35
N ASN A 253 14.65 -6.61 -10.93
CA ASN A 253 15.07 -6.77 -12.32
C ASN A 253 14.01 -7.51 -13.15
N CYS A 254 12.73 -7.46 -12.74
CA CYS A 254 11.65 -8.01 -13.57
C CYS A 254 11.56 -7.17 -14.85
N THR A 255 11.88 -7.77 -15.99
CA THR A 255 11.62 -7.15 -17.30
C THR A 255 10.26 -7.62 -17.80
N THR A 256 9.40 -6.68 -18.15
CA THR A 256 8.09 -6.98 -18.76
C THR A 256 8.30 -7.84 -20.01
N LYS A 257 7.41 -8.81 -20.24
CA LYS A 257 7.48 -9.67 -21.45
C LYS A 257 7.22 -8.91 -22.77
N SER A 258 7.00 -7.59 -22.72
CA SER A 258 6.72 -6.74 -23.88
C SER A 258 7.94 -6.07 -24.51
N ALA A 259 9.18 -6.36 -24.08
CA ALA A 259 10.38 -5.74 -24.67
C ALA A 259 11.17 -6.65 -25.65
N VAL A 260 10.55 -7.69 -26.22
CA VAL A 260 11.17 -8.50 -27.28
C VAL A 260 10.27 -8.52 -28.53
N SER A 261 10.01 -7.33 -29.10
CA SER A 261 9.77 -7.13 -30.54
C SER A 261 9.45 -5.65 -30.82
N ALA A 262 10.44 -4.79 -30.62
CA ALA A 262 10.44 -3.47 -31.27
C ALA A 262 11.87 -3.16 -31.74
N LYS A 263 12.37 -3.99 -32.68
CA LYS A 263 13.42 -3.54 -33.58
C LYS A 263 12.73 -2.75 -34.69
N ALA A 264 12.38 -1.50 -34.38
CA ALA A 264 11.89 -0.52 -35.34
C ALA A 264 12.71 0.77 -35.20
N ASP A 265 13.24 1.20 -36.33
CA ASP A 265 14.14 2.31 -36.59
C ASP A 265 13.99 3.55 -35.69
N SER A 266 14.91 3.70 -34.73
CA SER A 266 15.24 4.98 -34.10
C SER A 266 16.37 5.66 -34.88
N LYS A 267 16.08 6.16 -36.08
CA LYS A 267 16.98 7.10 -36.79
C LYS A 267 16.32 8.32 -37.43
N SER A 268 14.99 8.49 -37.36
CA SER A 268 14.33 9.63 -38.03
C SER A 268 14.01 10.84 -37.14
N ASN A 269 14.01 10.72 -35.80
CA ASN A 269 13.59 11.84 -34.93
C ASN A 269 14.73 12.78 -34.48
N LEU A 270 16.00 12.44 -34.71
CA LEU A 270 17.13 13.35 -34.39
C LEU A 270 17.33 14.45 -35.46
N LEU A 271 16.83 14.25 -36.68
CA LEU A 271 16.95 15.20 -37.78
C LEU A 271 15.86 16.29 -37.76
N ILE A 272 14.72 16.05 -37.11
CA ILE A 272 13.60 17.01 -37.11
C ILE A 272 13.88 18.14 -36.09
N TYR A 273 14.49 17.83 -34.94
CA TYR A 273 14.80 18.84 -33.92
C TYR A 273 15.97 19.76 -34.30
N SER A 274 16.93 19.29 -35.11
CA SER A 274 18.04 20.15 -35.56
C SER A 274 17.62 21.14 -36.65
N ILE A 275 16.66 20.77 -37.52
CA ILE A 275 16.13 21.66 -38.55
C ILE A 275 15.21 22.72 -37.94
N LEU A 276 14.35 22.35 -36.97
CA LEU A 276 13.47 23.32 -36.31
C LEU A 276 14.25 24.39 -35.51
N GLY A 277 15.32 23.99 -34.81
CA GLY A 277 16.17 24.92 -34.07
C GLY A 277 16.89 25.94 -34.96
N GLY A 278 17.37 25.51 -36.13
CA GLY A 278 18.03 26.39 -37.10
C GLY A 278 17.10 27.45 -37.70
N VAL A 279 15.85 27.08 -38.00
CA VAL A 279 14.85 28.01 -38.57
C VAL A 279 14.46 29.10 -37.57
N ILE A 280 14.29 28.74 -36.29
CA ILE A 280 13.94 29.72 -35.23
C ILE A 280 15.08 30.73 -35.02
N ALA A 281 16.34 30.27 -35.03
CA ALA A 281 17.50 31.16 -34.91
C ALA A 281 17.62 32.13 -36.10
N ALA A 282 17.38 31.67 -37.33
CA ALA A 282 17.42 32.53 -38.51
C ALA A 282 16.33 33.60 -38.51
N ILE A 283 15.10 33.26 -38.08
CA ILE A 283 14.00 34.22 -37.96
C ILE A 283 14.32 35.28 -36.89
N GLY A 284 14.89 34.87 -35.75
CA GLY A 284 15.34 35.80 -34.70
C GLY A 284 16.37 36.82 -35.20
N ILE A 285 17.35 36.39 -35.99
CA ILE A 285 18.38 37.26 -36.57
C ILE A 285 17.76 38.26 -37.56
N ILE A 286 16.83 37.82 -38.41
CA ILE A 286 16.16 38.71 -39.38
C ILE A 286 15.33 39.78 -38.68
N ILE A 287 14.61 39.43 -37.61
CA ILE A 287 13.82 40.38 -36.81
C ILE A 287 14.74 41.40 -36.12
N TYR A 288 15.84 40.93 -35.53
CA TYR A 288 16.83 41.79 -34.88
C TYR A 288 17.45 42.79 -35.86
N LEU A 289 17.84 42.33 -37.06
CA LEU A 289 18.42 43.20 -38.09
C LEU A 289 17.41 44.21 -38.66
N LYS A 290 16.12 43.85 -38.75
CA LYS A 290 15.04 44.78 -39.12
C LYS A 290 14.82 45.86 -38.07
N GLN A 291 14.82 45.51 -36.78
CA GLN A 291 14.69 46.49 -35.69
C GLN A 291 15.88 47.45 -35.66
N LYS A 292 17.11 46.96 -35.88
CA LYS A 292 18.31 47.80 -35.87
C LYS A 292 18.34 48.84 -37.01
N ARG A 293 17.74 48.55 -38.17
CA ARG A 293 17.61 49.50 -39.29
C ARG A 293 16.50 50.54 -39.11
N ALA A 294 15.55 50.32 -38.22
CA ALA A 294 14.46 51.28 -37.96
C ALA A 294 14.88 52.40 -36.97
N VAL A 295 16.08 52.31 -36.40
CA VAL A 295 16.61 53.21 -35.36
C VAL A 295 17.86 53.97 -35.85
N SER A 296 18.21 53.85 -37.14
CA SER A 296 19.28 54.64 -37.81
C SER A 296 18.71 55.39 -39.00
#